data_AF-A0A3D4HZM0-F1
#
_entry.id   AF-A0A3D4HZM0-F1
#
_cell.length_a   1.000
_cell.length_b   1.000
_cell.length_c   1.000
_cell.angle_alpha   90.00
_cell.angle_beta   90.00
_cell.angle_gamma   90.00
#
_symmetry.space_group_name_H-M   'P 1'
#
loop_
_entity.id
_entity.type
_entity.pdbx_description
1 polymer ?
#
loop_
_entity_poly.entity_id
_entity_poly.type
_entity_poly.pdbx_seq_one_letter_code
_entity_poly.pdbx_strand_id
1 'polypeptide(L)'
;MKKKLDFPYYSVLEAFARLSYGPESDTLSDWYGTPAIYEKAIFGLLEVLLRAGRTKGFQKALLLLNLITDDTVLLSLGKLYYKYGYYSLAYKELEHSVKLTGKIDGEGIKIMKNTLGAA
;
A
#
# COMPACT_ATOMS: atom_id res chain seq x y z
N MET A 1 -0.75 16.76 23.37
CA MET A 1 -0.96 17.46 22.09
C MET A 1 -1.69 16.53 21.12
N LYS A 2 -2.91 16.86 20.68
CA LYS A 2 -3.52 16.18 19.52
C LYS A 2 -2.83 16.76 18.28
N LYS A 3 -1.96 15.98 17.62
CA LYS A 3 -1.47 16.38 16.28
C LYS A 3 -2.69 16.48 15.37
N LYS A 4 -2.94 17.66 14.80
CA LYS A 4 -3.90 17.80 13.72
C LYS A 4 -3.36 17.00 12.54
N LEU A 5 -4.17 16.10 12.00
CA LEU A 5 -3.79 15.42 10.78
C LEU A 5 -3.90 16.44 9.65
N ASP A 6 -2.76 16.79 9.05
CA ASP A 6 -2.73 17.69 7.90
C ASP A 6 -2.94 16.91 6.61
N PHE A 7 -3.23 17.65 5.53
CA PHE A 7 -3.27 17.09 4.18
C PHE A 7 -1.93 16.43 3.81
N PRO A 8 -1.91 15.24 3.17
CA PRO A 8 -3.05 14.45 2.69
C PRO A 8 -3.54 13.37 3.68
N TYR A 9 -2.95 13.27 4.87
CA TYR A 9 -3.21 12.18 5.80
C TYR A 9 -4.66 12.17 6.31
N TYR A 10 -5.27 13.33 6.56
CA TYR A 10 -6.69 13.42 6.95
C TYR A 10 -7.60 12.82 5.87
N SER A 11 -7.37 13.20 4.62
CA SER A 11 -8.13 12.72 3.47
C SER A 11 -8.00 11.20 3.33
N VAL A 12 -6.79 10.65 3.44
CA VAL A 12 -6.56 9.19 3.41
C VAL A 12 -7.32 8.47 4.52
N LEU A 13 -7.34 9.02 5.74
CA LEU A 13 -8.12 8.43 6.83
C LEU A 13 -9.63 8.51 6.58
N GLU A 14 -10.11 9.60 5.99
CA GLU A 14 -11.53 9.74 5.65
C GLU A 14 -11.94 8.72 4.59
N ALA A 15 -11.15 8.56 3.52
CA ALA A 15 -11.37 7.54 2.50
C ALA A 15 -11.34 6.12 3.10
N PHE A 16 -10.36 5.85 3.97
CA PHE A 16 -10.30 4.57 4.68
C PHE A 16 -11.52 4.33 5.59
N ALA A 17 -12.01 5.36 6.26
CA ALA A 17 -13.20 5.27 7.11
C ALA A 17 -14.45 4.95 6.27
N ARG A 18 -14.60 5.56 5.10
CA ARG A 18 -15.69 5.24 4.15
C ARG A 18 -15.59 3.80 3.65
N LEU A 19 -14.42 3.32 3.24
CA LEU A 19 -14.23 1.91 2.88
C LEU A 19 -14.51 0.94 4.07
N SER A 20 -14.29 1.42 5.29
CA SER A 20 -14.43 0.60 6.50
C SER A 20 -15.88 0.49 6.97
N TYR A 21 -16.64 1.58 6.89
CA TYR A 21 -17.95 1.73 7.55
C TYR A 21 -19.05 2.33 6.65
N GLY A 22 -18.71 2.83 5.46
CA GLY A 22 -19.64 3.39 4.50
C GLY A 22 -20.43 2.31 3.74
N PRO A 23 -21.46 2.73 2.97
CA PRO A 23 -22.23 1.83 2.12
C PRO A 23 -21.32 1.18 1.05
N GLU A 24 -21.60 -0.06 0.65
CA GLU A 24 -20.76 -0.83 -0.29
C GLU A 24 -20.57 -0.16 -1.66
N SER A 25 -21.44 0.79 -2.02
CA SER A 25 -21.40 1.55 -3.26
C SER A 25 -20.51 2.80 -3.22
N ASP A 26 -19.93 3.17 -2.08
CA ASP A 26 -19.03 4.33 -1.99
C ASP A 26 -17.73 4.01 -2.73
N THR A 27 -17.65 4.43 -3.98
CA THR A 27 -16.47 4.30 -4.83
C THR A 27 -15.48 5.43 -4.58
N LEU A 28 -14.20 5.16 -4.83
CA LEU A 28 -13.12 6.16 -4.80
C LEU A 28 -13.14 7.14 -6.00
N SER A 29 -14.21 7.12 -6.81
CA SER A 29 -14.34 7.81 -8.11
C SER A 29 -14.24 9.33 -8.00
N ASP A 30 -14.61 9.89 -6.85
CA ASP A 30 -14.75 11.34 -6.66
C ASP A 30 -13.45 11.99 -6.15
N TRP A 31 -12.37 11.21 -6.02
CA TRP A 31 -11.07 11.71 -5.59
C TRP A 31 -10.28 12.29 -6.75
N TYR A 32 -10.54 13.55 -7.04
CA TYR A 32 -9.78 14.33 -8.01
C TYR A 32 -8.43 14.77 -7.42
N GLY A 33 -7.34 14.17 -7.91
CA GLY A 33 -5.99 14.74 -7.83
C GLY A 33 -4.90 13.72 -7.54
N THR A 34 -3.98 13.55 -8.50
CA THR A 34 -2.68 12.92 -8.29
C THR A 34 -1.70 13.95 -7.74
N PRO A 35 -1.33 13.85 -6.46
CA PRO A 35 0.05 14.13 -6.13
C PRO A 35 0.68 12.94 -5.38
N ALA A 36 1.96 12.68 -5.64
CA ALA A 36 2.80 11.71 -4.93
C ALA A 36 2.72 11.84 -3.38
N ILE A 37 2.18 12.96 -2.89
CA ILE A 37 1.87 13.17 -1.49
C ILE A 37 0.92 12.11 -0.89
N TYR A 38 -0.05 11.59 -1.67
CA TYR A 38 -0.99 10.58 -1.17
C TYR A 38 -0.31 9.24 -0.95
N GLU A 39 0.63 8.86 -1.83
CA GLU A 39 1.37 7.61 -1.72
C GLU A 39 2.00 7.46 -0.34
N LYS A 40 2.72 8.50 0.12
CA LYS A 40 3.33 8.49 1.46
C LYS A 40 2.31 8.31 2.58
N ALA A 41 1.15 8.95 2.49
CA ALA A 41 0.10 8.82 3.49
C ALA A 41 -0.59 7.44 3.47
N ILE A 42 -0.84 6.89 2.28
CA ILE A 42 -1.41 5.56 2.09
C ILE A 42 -0.45 4.49 2.61
N PHE A 43 0.82 4.51 2.19
CA PHE A 43 1.82 3.58 2.69
C PHE A 43 2.07 3.74 4.19
N GLY A 44 1.98 4.95 4.73
CA GLY A 44 1.99 5.19 6.18
C GLY A 44 0.83 4.49 6.90
N LEU A 45 -0.39 4.56 6.36
CA LEU A 45 -1.56 3.85 6.90
C LEU A 45 -1.38 2.33 6.82
N LEU A 46 -0.95 1.81 5.66
CA LEU A 46 -0.69 0.40 5.43
C LEU A 46 0.34 -0.15 6.43
N GLU A 47 1.45 0.58 6.62
CA GLU A 47 2.48 0.23 7.60
C GLU A 47 1.94 0.17 9.03
N VAL A 48 1.14 1.17 9.45
CA VAL A 48 0.50 1.17 10.78
C VAL A 48 -0.42 -0.03 10.97
N LEU A 49 -1.22 -0.37 9.95
CA LEU A 49 -2.14 -1.51 10.01
C LEU A 49 -1.40 -2.85 10.08
N LEU A 50 -0.32 -3.02 9.31
CA LEU A 50 0.53 -4.23 9.39
C LEU A 50 1.19 -4.37 10.75
N ARG A 51 1.80 -3.30 11.26
CA ARG A 51 2.43 -3.28 12.59
C ARG A 51 1.46 -3.63 13.71
N ALA A 52 0.20 -3.21 13.57
CA ALA A 52 -0.86 -3.47 14.54
C ALA A 52 -1.58 -4.82 14.33
N GLY A 53 -1.16 -5.64 13.34
CA GLY A 53 -1.81 -6.92 13.03
C GLY A 53 -3.26 -6.79 12.56
N ARG A 54 -3.67 -5.62 12.05
CA ARG A 54 -5.05 -5.32 11.65
C ARG A 54 -5.31 -5.78 10.21
N THR A 55 -5.27 -7.09 9.97
CA THR A 55 -5.37 -7.71 8.63
C THR A 55 -6.62 -7.31 7.85
N LYS A 56 -7.81 -7.32 8.46
CA LYS A 56 -9.06 -6.88 7.81
C LYS A 56 -9.00 -5.42 7.37
N GLY A 57 -8.50 -4.55 8.25
CA GLY A 57 -8.34 -3.13 7.94
C GLY A 57 -7.30 -2.92 6.83
N PHE A 58 -6.21 -3.67 6.88
CA PHE A 58 -5.16 -3.63 5.86
C PHE A 58 -5.70 -4.02 4.47
N GLN A 59 -6.46 -5.11 4.36
CA GLN A 59 -7.08 -5.54 3.11
C GLN A 59 -7.99 -4.46 2.51
N LYS A 60 -8.79 -3.78 3.33
CA LYS A 60 -9.61 -2.64 2.88
C LYS A 60 -8.74 -1.46 2.43
N ALA A 61 -7.69 -1.15 3.17
CA ALA A 61 -6.78 -0.05 2.85
C ALA A 61 -6.00 -0.27 1.55
N LEU A 62 -5.80 -1.52 1.10
CA LEU A 62 -5.19 -1.81 -0.21
C LEU A 62 -5.98 -1.19 -1.38
N LEU A 63 -7.30 -1.01 -1.25
CA LEU A 63 -8.11 -0.35 -2.29
C LEU A 63 -7.68 1.11 -2.52
N LEU A 64 -7.08 1.75 -1.51
CA LEU A 64 -6.56 3.12 -1.64
C LEU A 64 -5.35 3.19 -2.58
N LEU A 65 -4.67 2.08 -2.86
CA LEU A 65 -3.58 2.06 -3.82
C LEU A 65 -4.05 2.39 -5.25
N ASN A 66 -5.34 2.18 -5.56
CA ASN A 66 -5.93 2.58 -6.85
C ASN A 66 -5.94 4.11 -7.08
N LEU A 67 -5.68 4.89 -6.02
CA LEU A 67 -5.57 6.35 -6.08
C LEU A 67 -4.15 6.80 -6.46
N ILE A 68 -3.19 5.88 -6.47
CA ILE A 68 -1.81 6.12 -6.87
C ILE A 68 -1.69 5.75 -8.35
N THR A 69 -1.29 6.71 -9.18
CA THR A 69 -1.06 6.50 -10.62
C THR A 69 0.36 6.11 -10.96
N ASP A 70 1.24 6.00 -9.96
CA ASP A 70 2.63 5.62 -10.16
C ASP A 70 2.77 4.09 -10.33
N ASP A 71 3.39 3.68 -11.44
CA ASP A 71 3.57 2.27 -11.82
C ASP A 71 4.50 1.48 -10.86
N THR A 72 5.14 2.12 -9.90
CA THR A 72 5.98 1.49 -8.86
C THR A 72 5.20 1.10 -7.60
N VAL A 73 3.87 1.32 -7.55
CA VAL A 73 3.04 0.99 -6.39
C VAL A 73 3.17 -0.47 -5.93
N LEU A 74 3.26 -1.41 -6.87
CA LEU A 74 3.45 -2.84 -6.57
C LEU A 74 4.85 -3.14 -6.02
N LEU A 75 5.88 -2.49 -6.55
CA LEU A 75 7.24 -2.56 -6.01
C LEU A 75 7.28 -2.08 -4.56
N SER A 76 6.69 -0.92 -4.29
CA SER A 76 6.60 -0.35 -2.94
C SER A 76 5.82 -1.27 -1.98
N LEU A 77 4.73 -1.90 -2.44
CA LEU A 77 3.95 -2.85 -1.66
C LEU A 77 4.75 -4.12 -1.33
N GLY A 78 5.46 -4.68 -2.30
CA GLY A 78 6.33 -5.84 -2.10
C GLY A 78 7.42 -5.58 -1.06
N LYS A 79 8.07 -4.40 -1.11
CA LYS A 79 9.04 -3.97 -0.10
C LYS A 79 8.42 -3.82 1.29
N LEU A 80 7.23 -3.24 1.38
CA LEU A 80 6.50 -3.10 2.64
C LEU A 80 6.20 -4.47 3.27
N TYR A 81 5.71 -5.44 2.48
CA TYR A 81 5.47 -6.79 2.97
C TYR A 81 6.75 -7.45 3.49
N TYR A 82 7.86 -7.31 2.76
CA TYR A 82 9.14 -7.89 3.18
C TYR A 82 9.64 -7.29 4.50
N LYS A 83 9.54 -5.96 4.66
CA LYS A 83 9.91 -5.24 5.90
C LYS A 83 9.21 -5.81 7.14
N TYR A 84 7.99 -6.34 6.99
CA TYR A 84 7.19 -6.90 8.08
C TYR A 84 7.13 -8.43 8.12
N GLY A 85 8.00 -9.12 7.36
CA GLY A 85 8.13 -10.58 7.41
C GLY A 85 7.11 -11.36 6.58
N TYR A 86 6.31 -10.68 5.75
CA TYR A 86 5.34 -11.32 4.86
C TYR A 86 6.00 -11.77 3.54
N TYR A 87 7.00 -12.65 3.64
CA TYR A 87 7.91 -13.00 2.54
C TYR A 87 7.22 -13.55 1.27
N SER A 88 6.23 -14.43 1.42
CA SER A 88 5.48 -14.97 0.29
C SER A 88 4.68 -13.89 -0.44
N LEU A 89 4.02 -12.99 0.29
CA LEU A 89 3.29 -11.85 -0.28
C LEU A 89 4.25 -10.85 -0.93
N ALA A 90 5.39 -10.59 -0.30
CA ALA A 90 6.42 -9.74 -0.85
C ALA A 90 6.90 -10.24 -2.22
N TYR A 91 7.24 -11.53 -2.33
CA TYR A 91 7.65 -12.13 -3.60
C TYR A 91 6.57 -11.99 -4.67
N LYS A 92 5.32 -12.30 -4.31
CA LYS A 92 4.19 -12.22 -5.24
C LYS A 92 3.98 -10.81 -5.80
N GLU A 93 4.01 -9.79 -4.95
CA GLU A 93 3.83 -8.40 -5.42
C GLU A 93 5.02 -7.91 -6.26
N LEU A 94 6.25 -8.30 -5.92
CA LEU A 94 7.42 -7.96 -6.74
C LEU A 94 7.37 -8.66 -8.10
N GLU A 95 6.93 -9.92 -8.14
CA GLU A 95 6.69 -10.63 -9.39
C GLU A 95 5.62 -9.93 -10.23
N HIS A 96 4.50 -9.50 -9.61
CA HIS A 96 3.47 -8.72 -10.29
C HIS A 96 4.00 -7.37 -10.82
N SER A 97 4.80 -6.66 -10.04
CA SER A 97 5.44 -5.40 -10.45
C SER A 97 6.25 -5.60 -11.74
N VAL A 98 7.07 -6.65 -11.80
CA VAL A 98 7.83 -6.98 -13.01
C VAL A 98 6.90 -7.34 -14.18
N LYS A 99 5.90 -8.20 -13.95
CA LYS A 99 5.02 -8.70 -15.02
C LYS A 99 4.10 -7.62 -15.60
N LEU A 100 3.58 -6.72 -14.77
CA LEU A 100 2.55 -5.74 -15.18
C LEU A 100 3.15 -4.41 -15.63
N THR A 101 4.22 -3.95 -14.98
CA THR A 101 4.78 -2.60 -15.22
C THR A 101 6.25 -2.61 -15.62
N GLY A 102 6.92 -3.78 -15.55
CA GLY A 102 8.35 -3.90 -15.80
C GLY A 102 9.22 -3.22 -14.75
N LYS A 103 8.64 -2.81 -13.61
CA LYS A 103 9.36 -2.06 -12.57
C LYS A 103 9.96 -3.00 -11.52
N ILE A 104 11.26 -2.89 -11.32
CA ILE A 104 12.01 -3.52 -10.23
C ILE A 104 13.32 -2.75 -10.02
N ASP A 105 13.78 -2.64 -8.78
CA ASP A 105 15.08 -2.07 -8.46
C ASP A 105 16.00 -3.09 -7.76
N GLY A 106 17.24 -2.69 -7.47
CA GLY A 106 18.23 -3.59 -6.87
C GLY A 106 17.79 -4.15 -5.51
N GLU A 107 17.03 -3.37 -4.72
CA GLU A 107 16.45 -3.84 -3.47
C GLU A 107 15.37 -4.90 -3.72
N GLY A 108 14.47 -4.66 -4.67
CA GLY A 108 13.44 -5.61 -5.08
C GLY A 108 14.04 -6.94 -5.56
N ILE A 109 15.09 -6.90 -6.39
CA ILE A 109 15.81 -8.10 -6.85
C ILE A 109 16.39 -8.87 -5.65
N LYS A 110 17.01 -8.16 -4.70
CA LYS A 110 17.58 -8.77 -3.49
C LYS A 110 16.49 -9.44 -2.64
N ILE A 111 15.33 -8.79 -2.47
CA ILE A 111 14.19 -9.37 -1.77
C ILE A 111 13.71 -10.65 -2.46
N MET A 112 13.52 -10.63 -3.78
CA MET A 112 13.08 -11.81 -4.53
C MET A 112 14.08 -12.98 -4.38
N LYS A 113 15.38 -12.69 -4.44
CA LYS A 113 16.43 -13.72 -4.23
C LYS A 113 16.37 -14.32 -2.81
N ASN A 114 16.23 -13.47 -1.79
CA ASN A 114 16.19 -13.92 -0.40
C ASN A 114 14.95 -14.76 -0.08
N THR A 115 13.82 -14.45 -0.71
CA THR A 115 12.56 -15.16 -0.50
C THR A 115 12.53 -16.51 -1.21
N LEU A 116 13.18 -16.65 -2.38
CA LEU A 116 13.37 -17.93 -3.06
C LEU A 116 14.33 -18.88 -2.33
N GLY A 117 15.33 -18.34 -1.62
CA GLY A 117 16.31 -19.14 -0.87
C GLY A 117 15.83 -19.60 0.52
N ALA A 118 14.62 -19.23 0.93
CA ALA A 118 14.03 -19.58 2.22
C ALA A 118 12.95 -20.68 2.13
N ALA A 119 12.77 -21.27 0.94
CA ALA A 119 11.84 -22.36 0.65
C ALA A 119 12.54 -23.72 0.69
#